data_AF-A0A327KKU4-F1
#
_entry.id   AF-A0A327KKU4-F1
#
_cell.length_a   1.000
_cell.length_b   1.000
_cell.length_c   1.000
_cell.angle_alpha   90.00
_cell.angle_beta   90.00
_cell.angle_gamma   90.00
#
_symmetry.space_group_name_H-M   'P 1'
#
loop_
_entity.id
_entity.type
_entity.pdbx_description
1 polymer ?
#
loop_
_entity_poly.entity_id
_entity_poly.type
_entity_poly.pdbx_seq_one_letter_code
_entity_poly.pdbx_strand_id
1 'polypeptide(L)'
;MRIAVHAPTLAAPPIGEAEQLRRLEIACARRGWALLRAADTAAIEAFGPDLVLAEGVRVPKLTPVPTLGLMSDPLEIWDGGDQSLEAIVSWDGHLFADPDTRRQVRDLVAPVPARFVEGRWFPSCPSVPLPTAPRDGLAWLDIERDGPRDRDILVALARQGGLQRYGLSGAAEPPGLPPRRVLPADGESVVRELGRRAAALCRRSR
;
A
#
# COMPACT_ATOMS: atom_id res chain seq x y z
N MET A 1 -15.95 13.73 7.38
CA MET A 1 -16.18 12.40 6.80
C MET A 1 -15.59 11.35 7.72
N ARG A 2 -16.20 10.19 7.79
CA ARG A 2 -15.76 9.01 8.55
C ARG A 2 -15.49 7.89 7.55
N ILE A 3 -14.26 7.40 7.49
CA ILE A 3 -13.86 6.31 6.59
C ILE A 3 -13.55 5.10 7.45
N ALA A 4 -14.08 3.94 7.06
CA ALA A 4 -13.63 2.66 7.60
C ALA A 4 -12.81 1.92 6.54
N VAL A 5 -11.72 1.28 6.96
CA VAL A 5 -10.93 0.36 6.14
C VAL A 5 -11.19 -1.04 6.68
N HIS A 6 -11.87 -1.86 5.89
CA HIS A 6 -12.07 -3.27 6.18
C HIS A 6 -10.81 -4.04 5.78
N ALA A 7 -10.07 -4.51 6.78
CA ALA A 7 -8.80 -5.21 6.62
C ALA A 7 -8.90 -6.61 7.23
N PRO A 8 -9.22 -7.66 6.44
CA PRO A 8 -9.45 -9.02 6.96
C PRO A 8 -8.21 -9.63 7.59
N THR A 9 -7.02 -9.16 7.20
CA THR A 9 -5.79 -9.39 7.93
C THR A 9 -5.37 -8.09 8.58
N LEU A 10 -5.48 -8.00 9.91
CA LEU A 10 -4.80 -6.96 10.69
C LEU A 10 -3.31 -7.28 10.69
N ALA A 11 -2.67 -7.08 9.55
CA ALA A 11 -1.27 -7.37 9.42
C ALA A 11 -0.49 -6.55 10.44
N ALA A 12 0.18 -7.24 11.36
CA ALA A 12 1.11 -6.61 12.26
C ALA A 12 2.25 -5.97 11.42
N PRO A 13 2.73 -4.77 11.78
CA PRO A 13 3.97 -4.26 11.22
C PRO A 13 5.07 -5.32 11.30
N PRO A 14 5.94 -5.44 10.28
CA PRO A 14 6.22 -4.46 9.23
C PRO A 14 5.90 -4.95 7.80
N ILE A 15 4.69 -4.71 7.28
CA ILE A 15 4.36 -4.97 5.86
C ILE A 15 3.85 -3.72 5.13
N GLY A 16 3.96 -3.70 3.79
CA GLY A 16 3.66 -2.53 2.95
C GLY A 16 2.23 -2.00 3.14
N GLU A 17 1.27 -2.87 3.39
CA GLU A 17 -0.14 -2.57 3.68
C GLU A 17 -0.29 -1.71 4.94
N ALA A 18 0.56 -1.91 5.96
CA ALA A 18 0.58 -1.07 7.15
C ALA A 18 1.10 0.35 6.84
N GLU A 19 2.05 0.49 5.92
CA GLU A 19 2.51 1.80 5.45
C GLU A 19 1.42 2.53 4.64
N GLN A 20 0.70 1.82 3.78
CA GLN A 20 -0.39 2.42 3.01
C GLN A 20 -1.48 2.99 3.93
N LEU A 21 -1.88 2.23 4.95
CA LEU A 21 -2.83 2.70 5.95
C LEU A 21 -2.30 3.90 6.71
N ARG A 22 -1.02 3.88 7.13
CA ARG A 22 -0.44 5.02 7.85
C ARG A 22 -0.47 6.30 7.04
N ARG A 23 -0.22 6.23 5.73
CA ARG A 23 -0.34 7.38 4.82
C ARG A 23 -1.80 7.87 4.72
N LEU A 24 -2.76 6.94 4.69
CA LEU A 24 -4.19 7.28 4.70
C LEU A 24 -4.62 7.95 6.02
N GLU A 25 -4.14 7.47 7.17
CA GLU A 25 -4.38 8.09 8.48
C GLU A 25 -3.93 9.56 8.50
N ILE A 26 -2.71 9.82 8.01
CA ILE A 26 -2.15 11.18 7.93
C ILE A 26 -3.00 12.05 7.00
N ALA A 27 -3.39 11.53 5.84
CA ALA A 27 -4.23 12.26 4.89
C ALA A 27 -5.62 12.59 5.49
N CYS A 28 -6.25 11.63 6.17
CA CYS A 28 -7.53 11.84 6.85
C CYS A 28 -7.42 12.89 7.96
N ALA A 29 -6.40 12.79 8.82
CA ALA A 29 -6.17 13.74 9.90
C ALA A 29 -6.02 15.18 9.36
N ARG A 30 -5.26 15.37 8.27
CA ARG A 30 -5.09 16.68 7.61
C ARG A 30 -6.37 17.25 7.01
N ARG A 31 -7.36 16.41 6.70
CA ARG A 31 -8.67 16.81 6.19
C ARG A 31 -9.73 16.93 7.29
N GLY A 32 -9.38 16.67 8.55
CA GLY A 32 -10.34 16.60 9.65
C GLY A 32 -11.31 15.42 9.50
N TRP A 33 -10.88 14.35 8.85
CA TRP A 33 -11.67 13.12 8.69
C TRP A 33 -11.28 12.09 9.74
N ALA A 34 -12.25 11.29 10.17
CA ALA A 34 -12.01 10.17 11.07
C ALA A 34 -11.73 8.91 10.24
N LEU A 35 -10.78 8.09 10.69
CA LEU A 35 -10.43 6.83 10.06
C LEU A 35 -10.48 5.71 11.10
N LEU A 36 -11.09 4.59 10.74
CA LEU A 36 -11.03 3.33 11.48
C LEU A 36 -10.46 2.25 10.57
N ARG A 37 -9.52 1.44 11.06
CA ARG A 37 -9.18 0.15 10.44
C ARG A 37 -9.76 -0.95 11.32
N ALA A 38 -10.55 -1.86 10.75
CA ALA A 38 -11.15 -2.96 11.49
C ALA A 38 -11.24 -4.21 10.60
N ALA A 39 -11.15 -5.38 11.23
CA ALA A 39 -11.43 -6.66 10.58
C ALA A 39 -12.88 -7.10 10.77
N ASP A 40 -13.57 -6.55 11.78
CA ASP A 40 -14.93 -6.96 12.14
C ASP A 40 -15.97 -5.94 11.70
N THR A 41 -17.09 -6.44 11.16
CA THR A 41 -18.18 -5.61 10.65
C THR A 41 -18.89 -4.84 11.76
N ALA A 42 -18.98 -5.40 12.98
CA ALA A 42 -19.67 -4.76 14.09
C ALA A 42 -19.00 -3.43 14.52
N ALA A 43 -17.68 -3.38 14.53
CA ALA A 43 -16.90 -2.18 14.78
C ALA A 43 -17.05 -1.17 13.64
N ILE A 44 -17.10 -1.64 12.39
CA ILE A 44 -17.37 -0.78 11.23
C ILE A 44 -18.75 -0.14 11.36
N GLU A 45 -19.79 -0.91 11.67
CA GLU A 45 -21.15 -0.39 11.84
C GLU A 45 -21.27 0.56 13.03
N ALA A 46 -20.69 0.20 14.19
CA ALA A 46 -20.66 1.07 15.37
C ALA A 46 -19.91 2.38 15.11
N PHE A 47 -18.90 2.35 14.24
CA PHE A 47 -18.19 3.54 13.81
C PHE A 47 -19.02 4.42 12.87
N GLY A 48 -20.10 3.94 12.27
CA GLY A 48 -20.97 4.72 11.37
C GLY A 48 -20.21 5.48 10.28
N PRO A 49 -19.44 4.80 9.41
CA PRO A 49 -18.69 5.44 8.34
C PRO A 49 -19.61 6.00 7.26
N ASP A 50 -19.13 7.04 6.57
CA ASP A 50 -19.73 7.54 5.33
C ASP A 50 -19.28 6.69 4.12
N LEU A 51 -18.15 5.99 4.25
CA LEU A 51 -17.50 5.20 3.20
C LEU A 51 -16.70 4.04 3.82
N VAL A 52 -16.79 2.85 3.21
CA VAL A 52 -15.92 1.71 3.52
C VAL A 52 -14.93 1.50 2.36
N LEU A 53 -13.66 1.29 2.71
CA LEU A 53 -12.62 0.83 1.80
C LEU A 53 -12.31 -0.63 2.12
N ALA A 54 -12.42 -1.53 1.14
CA ALA A 54 -12.13 -2.95 1.33
C ALA A 54 -10.70 -3.28 0.88
N GLU A 55 -9.87 -3.80 1.79
CA GLU A 55 -8.53 -4.32 1.49
C GLU A 55 -8.59 -5.80 1.09
N GLY A 56 -8.03 -6.11 -0.08
CA GLY A 56 -7.98 -7.46 -0.63
C GLY A 56 -9.34 -7.97 -1.13
N VAL A 57 -9.30 -8.93 -2.06
CA VAL A 57 -10.49 -9.46 -2.75
C VAL A 57 -11.15 -10.64 -2.04
N ARG A 58 -11.00 -10.78 -0.72
CA ARG A 58 -11.46 -12.00 -0.01
C ARG A 58 -12.85 -11.92 0.59
N VAL A 59 -13.39 -10.73 0.77
CA VAL A 59 -14.62 -10.54 1.55
C VAL A 59 -15.60 -9.66 0.79
N PRO A 60 -16.84 -10.13 0.54
CA PRO A 60 -17.87 -9.34 -0.10
C PRO A 60 -18.34 -8.17 0.76
N LYS A 61 -19.14 -7.29 0.18
CA LYS A 61 -19.75 -6.15 0.88
C LYS A 61 -20.54 -6.63 2.10
N LEU A 62 -20.15 -6.17 3.30
CA LEU A 62 -20.77 -6.58 4.56
C LEU A 62 -21.63 -5.48 5.20
N THR A 63 -21.67 -4.26 4.64
CA THR A 63 -22.39 -3.12 5.23
C THR A 63 -23.31 -2.46 4.20
N PRO A 64 -24.35 -1.71 4.63
CA PRO A 64 -25.19 -0.94 3.71
C PRO A 64 -24.51 0.33 3.19
N VAL A 65 -23.35 0.71 3.76
CA VAL A 65 -22.60 1.92 3.42
C VAL A 65 -21.90 1.72 2.06
N PRO A 66 -21.72 2.78 1.25
CA PRO A 66 -20.90 2.70 0.04
C PRO A 66 -19.55 2.07 0.33
N THR A 67 -19.20 1.04 -0.42
CA THR A 67 -18.00 0.23 -0.25
C THR A 67 -17.17 0.25 -1.54
N LEU A 68 -15.90 0.65 -1.45
CA LEU A 68 -14.96 0.67 -2.57
C LEU A 68 -13.83 -0.34 -2.35
N GLY A 69 -13.61 -1.22 -3.34
CA GLY A 69 -12.47 -2.14 -3.34
C GLY A 69 -11.14 -1.42 -3.61
N LEU A 70 -10.13 -1.65 -2.77
CA LEU A 70 -8.76 -1.21 -3.01
C LEU A 70 -8.03 -2.24 -3.87
N MET A 71 -7.87 -1.91 -5.15
CA MET A 71 -7.25 -2.79 -6.14
C MET A 71 -5.75 -2.47 -6.26
N SER A 72 -5.00 -2.85 -5.22
CA SER A 72 -3.54 -2.72 -5.15
C SER A 72 -2.78 -4.04 -5.34
N ASP A 73 -3.47 -5.17 -5.15
CA ASP A 73 -2.87 -6.48 -5.34
C ASP A 73 -2.84 -6.82 -6.84
N PRO A 74 -1.72 -7.36 -7.36
CA PRO A 74 -1.64 -7.82 -8.74
C PRO A 74 -2.61 -8.99 -8.99
N LEU A 75 -3.05 -9.12 -10.25
CA LEU A 75 -4.09 -10.08 -10.66
C LEU A 75 -3.77 -11.53 -10.30
N GLU A 76 -2.48 -11.89 -10.24
CA GLU A 76 -2.03 -13.23 -9.87
C GLU A 76 -2.35 -13.60 -8.41
N ILE A 77 -2.61 -12.61 -7.54
CA ILE A 77 -2.99 -12.81 -6.13
C ILE A 77 -4.51 -12.98 -5.98
N TRP A 78 -5.28 -12.65 -7.02
CA TRP A 78 -6.72 -12.86 -7.05
C TRP A 78 -6.93 -14.33 -7.37
N ASP A 79 -6.65 -15.18 -6.39
CA ASP A 79 -6.79 -16.62 -6.49
C ASP A 79 -8.20 -16.87 -7.06
N GLY A 80 -8.24 -17.40 -8.29
CA GLY A 80 -9.33 -17.26 -9.25
C GLY A 80 -10.62 -18.01 -8.90
N GLY A 81 -10.87 -18.22 -7.62
CA GLY A 81 -12.09 -18.83 -7.09
C GLY A 81 -13.25 -17.84 -6.97
N ASP A 82 -14.43 -18.40 -6.81
CA ASP A 82 -15.71 -17.67 -6.76
C ASP A 82 -15.75 -16.58 -5.68
N GLN A 83 -14.97 -16.70 -4.60
CA GLN A 83 -14.92 -15.72 -3.52
C GLN A 83 -14.37 -14.36 -3.97
N SER A 84 -13.33 -14.36 -4.80
CA SER A 84 -12.75 -13.13 -5.33
C SER A 84 -13.73 -12.41 -6.24
N LEU A 85 -14.43 -13.18 -7.08
CA LEU A 85 -15.45 -12.65 -7.96
C LEU A 85 -16.62 -12.06 -7.17
N GLU A 86 -17.16 -12.80 -6.21
CA GLU A 86 -18.27 -12.35 -5.35
C GLU A 86 -17.92 -11.05 -4.64
N ALA A 87 -16.69 -10.93 -4.12
CA ALA A 87 -16.24 -9.70 -3.49
C ALA A 87 -16.25 -8.52 -4.46
N ILE A 88 -15.58 -8.67 -5.60
CA ILE A 88 -15.45 -7.64 -6.64
C ILE A 88 -16.82 -7.17 -7.13
N VAL A 89 -17.75 -8.08 -7.41
CA VAL A 89 -19.08 -7.71 -7.96
C VAL A 89 -20.02 -7.13 -6.90
N SER A 90 -19.79 -7.41 -5.62
CA SER A 90 -20.65 -6.92 -4.52
C SER A 90 -20.38 -5.48 -4.10
N TRP A 91 -19.20 -4.95 -4.39
CA TRP A 91 -18.81 -3.58 -4.01
C TRP A 91 -19.43 -2.52 -4.94
N ASP A 92 -19.65 -1.31 -4.42
CA ASP A 92 -20.26 -0.21 -5.18
C ASP A 92 -19.28 0.47 -6.15
N GLY A 93 -18.00 0.12 -6.06
CA GLY A 93 -16.95 0.67 -6.90
C GLY A 93 -15.56 0.21 -6.49
N HIS A 94 -14.56 0.73 -7.19
CA HIS A 94 -13.18 0.29 -7.07
C HIS A 94 -12.19 1.44 -7.26
N LEU A 95 -11.09 1.39 -6.53
CA LEU A 95 -9.97 2.31 -6.67
C LEU A 95 -8.74 1.52 -7.16
N PHE A 96 -8.19 1.92 -8.30
CA PHE A 96 -7.18 1.13 -9.02
C PHE A 96 -5.77 1.72 -8.91
N ALA A 97 -4.78 0.88 -8.67
CA ALA A 97 -3.36 1.25 -8.73
C ALA A 97 -2.80 1.22 -10.16
N ASP A 98 -3.36 0.39 -11.04
CA ASP A 98 -2.87 0.18 -12.40
C ASP A 98 -4.01 -0.01 -13.42
N PRO A 99 -3.76 0.24 -14.72
CA PRO A 99 -4.79 0.16 -15.76
C PRO A 99 -5.18 -1.27 -16.16
N ASP A 100 -4.35 -2.27 -15.91
CA ASP A 100 -4.62 -3.66 -16.30
C ASP A 100 -5.64 -4.28 -15.37
N THR A 101 -5.44 -4.12 -14.07
CA THR A 101 -6.38 -4.47 -13.01
C THR A 101 -7.72 -3.76 -13.21
N ARG A 102 -7.68 -2.48 -13.59
CA ARG A 102 -8.89 -1.72 -13.92
C ARG A 102 -9.68 -2.32 -15.07
N ARG A 103 -9.00 -2.69 -16.16
CA ARG A 103 -9.63 -3.31 -17.32
C ARG A 103 -10.28 -4.64 -16.94
N GLN A 104 -9.55 -5.49 -16.23
CA GLN A 104 -10.06 -6.80 -15.79
C GLN A 104 -11.34 -6.66 -14.96
N VAL A 105 -11.36 -5.76 -13.98
CA VAL A 105 -12.54 -5.57 -13.12
C VAL A 105 -13.72 -5.04 -13.90
N ARG A 106 -13.50 -4.10 -14.84
CA ARG A 106 -14.56 -3.63 -15.72
C ARG A 106 -15.19 -4.76 -16.51
N ASP A 107 -14.39 -5.67 -17.04
CA ASP A 107 -14.90 -6.82 -17.78
C ASP A 107 -15.73 -7.76 -16.87
N LEU A 108 -15.31 -7.93 -15.60
CA LEU A 108 -16.04 -8.73 -14.60
C LEU A 108 -17.37 -8.10 -14.19
N VAL A 109 -17.43 -6.77 -14.02
CA VAL A 109 -18.63 -6.08 -13.54
C VAL A 109 -19.55 -5.59 -14.65
N ALA A 110 -19.10 -5.56 -15.91
CA ALA A 110 -19.90 -5.11 -17.06
C ALA A 110 -21.28 -5.79 -17.19
N PRO A 111 -21.47 -7.07 -16.81
CA PRO A 111 -22.79 -7.71 -16.85
C PRO A 111 -23.74 -7.27 -15.73
N VAL A 112 -23.25 -6.58 -14.69
CA VAL A 112 -24.02 -6.24 -13.49
C VAL A 112 -24.64 -4.84 -13.66
N PRO A 113 -25.97 -4.67 -13.57
CA PRO A 113 -26.66 -3.40 -13.84
C PRO A 113 -26.52 -2.35 -12.72
N ALA A 114 -25.45 -2.41 -11.92
CA ALA A 114 -25.22 -1.51 -10.78
C ALA A 114 -24.51 -0.21 -11.19
N ARG A 115 -24.77 0.87 -10.44
CA ARG A 115 -23.96 2.09 -10.56
C ARG A 115 -22.56 1.78 -10.01
N PHE A 116 -21.56 1.96 -10.87
CA PHE A 116 -20.18 1.60 -10.60
C PHE A 116 -19.33 2.85 -10.46
N VAL A 117 -18.68 3.03 -9.30
CA VAL A 117 -17.73 4.13 -9.07
C VAL A 117 -16.32 3.66 -9.35
N GLU A 118 -15.55 4.47 -10.08
CA GLU A 118 -14.13 4.21 -10.31
C GLU A 118 -13.27 5.38 -9.88
N GLY A 119 -12.14 5.06 -9.26
CA GLY A 119 -11.11 6.03 -8.95
C GLY A 119 -9.72 5.45 -9.05
N ARG A 120 -8.73 6.27 -8.72
CA ARG A 120 -7.34 5.84 -8.63
C ARG A 120 -6.97 5.65 -7.17
N TRP A 121 -6.31 4.54 -6.87
CA TRP A 121 -5.67 4.30 -5.59
C TRP A 121 -4.17 4.26 -5.81
N PHE A 122 -3.50 5.34 -5.46
CA PHE A 122 -2.06 5.31 -5.32
C PHE A 122 -1.79 5.35 -3.82
N PRO A 123 -1.03 4.39 -3.26
CA PRO A 123 -0.51 4.51 -1.92
C PRO A 123 0.61 5.58 -1.89
N SER A 124 0.34 6.78 -2.42
CA SER A 124 1.27 7.90 -2.45
C SER A 124 1.31 8.59 -1.09
N CYS A 125 2.43 9.22 -0.78
CA CYS A 125 2.51 10.11 0.37
C CYS A 125 1.83 11.46 0.07
N PRO A 126 1.47 12.24 1.11
CA PRO A 126 1.12 13.65 0.93
C PRO A 126 2.21 14.43 0.19
N SER A 127 1.85 15.58 -0.40
CA SER A 127 2.82 16.45 -1.07
C SER A 127 3.88 16.93 -0.08
N VAL A 128 5.16 16.62 -0.35
CA VAL A 128 6.31 17.03 0.45
C VAL A 128 7.31 17.73 -0.48
N PRO A 129 7.80 18.93 -0.13
CA PRO A 129 8.88 19.56 -0.88
C PRO A 129 10.13 18.69 -0.87
N LEU A 130 10.72 18.47 -2.05
CA LEU A 130 11.99 17.76 -2.12
C LEU A 130 13.14 18.63 -1.58
N PRO A 131 14.12 18.04 -0.89
CA PRO A 131 15.35 18.75 -0.51
C PRO A 131 16.03 19.37 -1.73
N THR A 132 16.54 20.59 -1.59
CA THR A 132 17.23 21.33 -2.66
C THR A 132 18.76 21.20 -2.61
N ALA A 133 19.30 20.59 -1.56
CA ALA A 133 20.73 20.35 -1.42
C ALA A 133 21.25 19.37 -2.49
N PRO A 134 22.56 19.40 -2.82
CA PRO A 134 23.18 18.40 -3.70
C PRO A 134 22.86 16.98 -3.24
N ARG A 135 22.55 16.11 -4.21
CA ARG A 135 22.11 14.74 -3.97
C ARG A 135 23.27 13.77 -4.17
N ASP A 136 23.41 12.78 -3.29
CA ASP A 136 24.52 11.83 -3.33
C ASP A 136 24.10 10.38 -2.99
N GLY A 137 24.93 9.40 -3.37
CA GLY A 137 24.72 8.00 -3.03
C GLY A 137 23.45 7.36 -3.58
N LEU A 138 23.22 6.13 -3.16
CA LEU A 138 22.10 5.27 -3.57
C LEU A 138 21.22 4.95 -2.36
N ALA A 139 19.90 4.95 -2.53
CA ALA A 139 18.96 4.43 -1.53
C ALA A 139 18.41 3.06 -1.94
N TRP A 140 18.24 2.18 -0.95
CA TRP A 140 17.42 0.97 -1.03
C TRP A 140 16.42 0.96 0.12
N LEU A 141 15.14 0.80 -0.21
CA LEU A 141 14.05 0.61 0.76
C LEU A 141 13.79 -0.89 0.91
N ASP A 142 14.27 -1.44 2.01
CA ASP A 142 14.16 -2.82 2.41
C ASP A 142 12.87 -3.01 3.22
N ILE A 143 11.78 -3.30 2.52
CA ILE A 143 10.52 -3.71 3.10
C ILE A 143 10.51 -5.23 2.96
N GLU A 144 10.42 -5.98 4.06
CA GLU A 144 10.73 -7.43 4.24
C GLU A 144 10.14 -8.45 3.23
N ARG A 145 9.41 -8.02 2.20
CA ARG A 145 8.94 -8.83 1.06
C ARG A 145 10.02 -9.22 0.05
N ASP A 146 11.24 -8.70 0.16
CA ASP A 146 12.21 -8.80 -0.93
C ASP A 146 13.05 -10.08 -0.95
N GLY A 147 13.12 -10.81 0.18
CA GLY A 147 13.90 -12.05 0.26
C GLY A 147 15.38 -11.86 -0.13
N PRO A 148 16.12 -12.94 -0.42
CA PRO A 148 17.56 -12.84 -0.72
C PRO A 148 17.87 -12.45 -2.18
N ARG A 149 16.85 -12.17 -3.01
CA ARG A 149 16.99 -12.14 -4.48
C ARG A 149 17.96 -11.09 -5.00
N ASP A 150 17.93 -9.89 -4.41
CA ASP A 150 18.75 -8.77 -4.84
C ASP A 150 20.02 -8.62 -4.01
N ARG A 151 20.29 -9.58 -3.11
CA ARG A 151 21.37 -9.49 -2.13
C ARG A 151 22.73 -9.31 -2.79
N ASP A 152 23.06 -10.09 -3.81
CA ASP A 152 24.37 -10.04 -4.43
C ASP A 152 24.63 -8.68 -5.11
N ILE A 153 23.61 -8.12 -5.75
CA ILE A 153 23.66 -6.79 -6.36
C ILE A 153 23.82 -5.73 -5.26
N LEU A 154 23.03 -5.80 -4.19
CA LEU A 154 23.13 -4.86 -3.08
C LEU A 154 24.49 -4.94 -2.38
N VAL A 155 25.07 -6.13 -2.21
CA VAL A 155 26.41 -6.31 -1.63
C VAL A 155 27.49 -5.76 -2.55
N ALA A 156 27.38 -5.99 -3.86
CA ALA A 156 28.30 -5.42 -4.84
C ALA A 156 28.25 -3.88 -4.83
N LEU A 157 27.05 -3.29 -4.79
CA LEU A 157 26.86 -1.84 -4.68
C LEU A 157 27.36 -1.30 -3.34
N ALA A 158 27.13 -2.01 -2.24
CA ALA A 158 27.65 -1.64 -0.93
C ALA A 158 29.19 -1.53 -0.93
N ARG A 159 29.89 -2.43 -1.62
CA ARG A 159 31.35 -2.41 -1.75
C ARG A 159 31.89 -1.23 -2.55
N GLN A 160 31.11 -0.71 -3.49
CA GLN A 160 31.46 0.52 -4.23
C GLN A 160 31.26 1.80 -3.40
N GLY A 161 30.63 1.69 -2.24
CA GLY A 161 30.33 2.81 -1.36
C GLY A 161 29.07 3.56 -1.75
N GLY A 162 28.51 4.32 -0.80
CA GLY A 162 27.37 5.21 -1.06
C GLY A 162 25.98 4.55 -1.03
N LEU A 163 25.86 3.23 -0.85
CA LEU A 163 24.57 2.58 -0.63
C LEU A 163 24.06 2.85 0.79
N GLN A 164 22.82 3.33 0.87
CA GLN A 164 22.09 3.61 2.10
C GLN A 164 20.86 2.70 2.13
N ARG A 165 20.73 1.92 3.20
CA ARG A 165 19.60 1.01 3.40
C ARG A 165 18.63 1.60 4.40
N TYR A 166 17.35 1.53 4.06
CA TYR A 166 16.26 2.03 4.86
C TYR A 166 15.18 0.96 4.99
N GLY A 167 14.44 0.94 6.07
CA GLY A 167 13.27 0.07 6.19
C GLY A 167 12.75 0.05 7.61
N LEU A 168 12.07 -1.03 7.98
CA LEU A 168 11.38 -1.13 9.27
C LEU A 168 12.26 -1.81 10.33
N SER A 169 11.96 -1.56 11.61
CA SER A 169 12.67 -2.18 12.73
C SER A 169 12.31 -3.67 12.84
N GLY A 170 13.29 -4.54 13.11
CA GLY A 170 13.02 -5.93 13.50
C GLY A 170 13.65 -7.01 12.60
N ALA A 171 13.89 -6.76 11.31
CA ALA A 171 14.55 -7.77 10.46
C ALA A 171 16.02 -7.95 10.82
N ALA A 172 16.49 -9.20 10.72
CA ALA A 172 17.91 -9.54 10.80
C ALA A 172 18.72 -8.79 9.73
N GLU A 173 19.91 -8.32 10.11
CA GLU A 173 20.82 -7.65 9.18
C GLU A 173 21.55 -8.67 8.30
N PRO A 174 21.37 -8.64 6.98
CA PRO A 174 22.09 -9.52 6.08
C PRO A 174 23.60 -9.18 6.08
N PRO A 175 24.49 -10.17 6.19
CA PRO A 175 25.93 -9.91 6.19
C PRO A 175 26.38 -9.36 4.84
N GLY A 176 27.29 -8.39 4.87
CA GLY A 176 27.87 -7.72 3.70
C GLY A 176 27.11 -6.47 3.23
N LEU A 177 26.05 -6.07 3.92
CA LEU A 177 25.28 -4.86 3.64
C LEU A 177 25.47 -3.81 4.74
N PRO A 178 25.38 -2.50 4.41
CA PRO A 178 25.41 -1.44 5.42
C PRO A 178 24.19 -1.58 6.34
N PRO A 179 24.30 -1.16 7.61
CA PRO A 179 23.20 -1.27 8.57
C PRO A 179 21.97 -0.51 8.07
N ARG A 180 20.79 -1.10 8.27
CA ARG A 180 19.54 -0.47 7.89
C ARG A 180 19.22 0.67 8.85
N ARG A 181 18.85 1.81 8.29
CA ARG A 181 18.29 2.94 9.03
C ARG A 181 16.77 2.81 9.08
N VAL A 182 16.20 2.90 10.28
CA VAL A 182 14.75 2.84 10.44
C VAL A 182 14.13 4.15 9.96
N LEU A 183 13.12 4.06 9.09
CA LEU A 183 12.29 5.20 8.71
C LEU A 183 10.86 5.03 9.24
N PRO A 184 10.22 6.11 9.70
CA PRO A 184 8.77 6.11 9.87
C PRO A 184 8.09 5.78 8.54
N ALA A 185 7.14 4.84 8.56
CA ALA A 185 6.29 4.47 7.43
C ALA A 185 5.21 5.54 7.14
N ASP A 186 5.57 6.83 7.19
CA ASP A 186 4.66 7.96 6.98
C ASP A 186 4.68 8.49 5.54
N GLY A 187 5.51 7.91 4.68
CA GLY A 187 5.75 8.34 3.29
C GLY A 187 6.55 9.64 3.16
N GLU A 188 6.38 10.61 4.06
CA GLU A 188 7.11 11.88 4.03
C GLU A 188 8.59 11.71 4.39
N SER A 189 8.86 10.90 5.41
CA SER A 189 10.22 10.52 5.82
C SER A 189 10.92 9.76 4.71
N VAL A 190 10.20 8.87 4.02
CA VAL A 190 10.70 8.14 2.84
C VAL A 190 11.05 9.12 1.72
N VAL A 191 10.12 9.98 1.30
CA VAL A 191 10.38 10.94 0.22
C VAL A 191 11.50 11.91 0.57
N ARG A 192 11.59 12.38 1.81
CA ARG A 192 12.66 13.28 2.24
C ARG A 192 14.04 12.60 2.15
N GLU A 193 14.15 11.35 2.57
CA GLU A 193 15.42 10.62 2.47
C GLU A 193 15.77 10.26 1.03
N LEU A 194 14.81 9.77 0.22
CA LEU A 194 15.04 9.51 -1.20
C LEU A 194 15.41 10.78 -1.97
N GLY A 195 14.82 11.92 -1.59
CA GLY A 195 15.11 13.23 -2.15
C GLY A 195 16.53 13.73 -1.86
N ARG A 196 17.20 13.19 -0.83
CA ARG A 196 18.63 13.46 -0.56
C ARG A 196 19.56 12.60 -1.42
N ARG A 197 19.06 11.50 -2.01
CA ARG A 197 19.89 10.53 -2.74
C ARG A 197 19.96 10.80 -4.22
N ALA A 198 21.11 10.53 -4.83
CA ALA A 198 21.29 10.70 -6.28
C ALA A 198 20.37 9.75 -7.05
N ALA A 199 20.19 8.52 -6.56
CA ALA A 199 19.20 7.59 -7.08
C ALA A 199 18.61 6.69 -5.97
N ALA A 200 17.40 6.20 -6.23
CA ALA A 200 16.76 5.16 -5.44
C ALA A 200 16.62 3.90 -6.30
N LEU A 201 16.99 2.77 -5.73
CA LEU A 201 16.85 1.47 -6.37
C LEU A 201 15.42 0.98 -6.13
N CYS A 202 14.68 0.78 -7.21
CA CYS A 202 13.32 0.26 -7.18
C CYS A 202 13.32 -1.15 -7.77
N ARG A 203 12.71 -2.09 -7.05
CA ARG A 203 12.41 -3.42 -7.60
C ARG A 203 11.19 -3.32 -8.51
N ARG A 204 11.24 -3.98 -9.66
CA ARG A 204 10.03 -4.32 -10.43
C ARG A 204 9.57 -5.70 -9.98
N SER A 205 8.37 -5.80 -9.42
CA SER A 205 7.67 -7.09 -9.27
C SER A 205 7.57 -7.71 -10.67
N ARG A 206 8.00 -8.97 -10.82
CA ARG A 206 7.73 -9.71 -12.06
C ARG A 206 6.29 -10.14 -12.08
#